data_AF-A0A265UT38-F1
#
_entry.id   AF-A0A265UT38-F1
#
_cell.length_a   1.000
_cell.length_b   1.000
_cell.length_c   1.000
_cell.angle_alpha   90.00
_cell.angle_beta   90.00
_cell.angle_gamma   90.00
#
_symmetry.space_group_name_H-M   'P 1'
#
loop_
_entity.id
_entity.type
_entity.pdbx_description
1 polymer ?
#
loop_
_entity_poly.entity_id
_entity_poly.type
_entity_poly.pdbx_seq_one_letter_code
_entity_poly.pdbx_strand_id
1 'polypeptide(L)'
;MSTGTLIIVIIGALCLLFGILYTKKSTLRVAVGLIGAILLIYGGYTYGNIQPVPQIETFDVGNKLKVTYPVKAVQVLSPVDGDTIKCRILTLGVYPEAHDKDIWVLLEPSDEKFYPQSDDTNTSYKEDGQWQVVTRFGGDEGETYHLIVYEADDSASAFFSETIAKWKAANDYVGLELDEIPEGAVEIDRIKVTLGRDCRGVH
;
A
#
# COMPACT_ATOMS: atom_id res chain seq x y z
N MET A 1 13.41 -1.41 18.15
CA MET A 1 13.21 -1.21 19.60
C MET A 1 13.38 0.27 19.91
N SER A 2 12.37 0.94 20.47
CA SER A 2 12.52 2.36 20.83
C SER A 2 13.54 2.53 21.96
N THR A 3 14.21 3.67 22.02
CA THR A 3 15.17 4.01 23.10
C THR A 3 14.53 3.89 24.48
N GLY A 4 13.25 4.25 24.61
CA GLY A 4 12.49 4.10 25.86
C GLY A 4 12.27 2.64 26.27
N THR A 5 11.92 1.77 25.32
CA THR A 5 11.72 0.32 25.57
C THR A 5 13.04 -0.35 26.01
N LEU A 6 14.16 0.01 25.37
CA LEU A 6 15.50 -0.48 25.76
C LEU A 6 15.80 -0.12 27.23
N ILE A 7 15.55 1.13 27.63
CA ILE A 7 15.78 1.61 28.99
C ILE A 7 14.91 0.85 30.00
N ILE A 8 13.63 0.62 29.70
CA ILE A 8 12.71 -0.13 30.57
C ILE A 8 13.19 -1.56 30.80
N VAL A 9 13.64 -2.24 29.73
CA VAL A 9 14.15 -3.62 29.82
C VAL A 9 15.44 -3.68 30.65
N ILE A 10 16.37 -2.74 30.44
CA ILE A 10 17.62 -2.67 31.19
C ILE A 10 17.35 -2.42 32.68
N ILE A 11 16.49 -1.46 33.02
CA ILE A 11 16.11 -1.17 34.41
C ILE A 11 15.41 -2.37 35.05
N GLY A 12 14.49 -3.01 34.32
CA GLY A 12 13.80 -4.22 34.78
C GLY A 12 14.76 -5.36 35.13
N ALA A 13 15.75 -5.62 34.27
CA ALA A 13 16.77 -6.63 34.49
C ALA A 13 17.65 -6.32 35.71
N LEU A 14 18.06 -5.05 35.89
CA LEU A 14 18.85 -4.61 37.04
C LEU A 14 18.07 -4.74 38.35
N CYS A 15 16.79 -4.37 38.38
CA CYS A 15 15.93 -4.55 39.54
C CYS A 15 15.73 -6.03 39.90
N LEU A 16 15.56 -6.90 38.90
CA LEU A 16 15.42 -8.33 39.11
C LEU A 16 16.71 -8.94 39.70
N LEU A 17 17.86 -8.60 39.13
CA LEU A 17 19.18 -9.01 39.63
C LEU A 17 19.41 -8.52 41.06
N PHE A 18 19.06 -7.28 41.37
CA PHE A 18 19.12 -6.74 42.73
C PHE A 18 18.22 -7.53 43.69
N GLY A 19 17.00 -7.84 43.30
CA GLY A 19 16.08 -8.68 44.08
C GLY A 19 16.57 -10.13 44.30
N ILE A 20 17.44 -10.64 43.43
CA ILE A 20 18.04 -11.97 43.60
C ILE A 20 19.26 -11.90 44.54
N LEU A 21 20.15 -10.92 44.32
CA LEU A 21 21.45 -10.84 44.98
C LEU A 21 21.41 -10.14 46.35
N TYR A 22 20.39 -9.31 46.62
CA TYR A 22 20.30 -8.57 47.87
C TYR A 22 19.70 -9.41 49.00
N THR A 23 20.51 -9.71 50.02
CA THR A 23 20.12 -10.61 51.13
C THR A 23 19.86 -9.91 52.47
N LYS A 24 20.16 -8.61 52.59
CA LYS A 24 20.14 -7.89 53.88
C LYS A 24 18.73 -7.54 54.41
N LYS A 25 17.78 -7.23 53.53
CA LYS A 25 16.37 -6.93 53.92
C LYS A 25 15.39 -7.63 52.99
N SER A 26 14.60 -8.55 53.53
CA SER A 26 13.64 -9.37 52.78
C SER A 26 12.54 -8.54 52.11
N THR A 27 11.99 -7.54 52.81
CA THR A 27 10.93 -6.67 52.26
C THR A 27 11.41 -5.88 51.05
N LEU A 28 12.63 -5.31 51.12
CA LEU A 28 13.21 -4.54 50.02
C LEU A 28 13.57 -5.46 48.84
N ARG A 29 14.11 -6.65 49.13
CA ARG A 29 14.42 -7.68 48.15
C ARG A 29 13.20 -8.05 47.30
N VAL A 30 12.09 -8.36 47.97
CA VAL A 30 10.84 -8.77 47.33
C VAL A 30 10.22 -7.62 46.54
N ALA A 31 10.18 -6.41 47.11
CA ALA A 31 9.62 -5.25 46.44
C ALA A 31 10.36 -4.91 45.14
N VAL A 32 11.69 -4.85 45.18
CA VAL A 32 12.51 -4.51 44.00
C VAL A 32 12.46 -5.63 42.95
N GLY A 33 12.45 -6.90 43.38
CA GLY A 33 12.29 -8.04 42.48
C GLY A 33 10.94 -8.03 41.74
N LEU A 34 9.85 -7.71 42.44
CA LEU A 34 8.51 -7.55 41.85
C LEU A 34 8.46 -6.41 40.83
N ILE A 35 9.05 -5.26 41.15
CA ILE A 35 9.15 -4.13 40.22
C ILE A 35 9.91 -4.55 38.95
N GLY A 36 11.04 -5.25 39.10
CA GLY A 36 11.82 -5.76 37.97
C GLY A 36 11.00 -6.70 37.07
N ALA A 37 10.25 -7.64 37.67
CA ALA A 37 9.40 -8.57 36.93
C ALA A 37 8.29 -7.85 36.15
N ILE A 38 7.62 -6.88 36.77
CA ILE A 38 6.56 -6.08 36.12
C ILE A 38 7.13 -5.29 34.94
N LEU A 39 8.31 -4.67 35.09
CA LEU A 39 8.96 -3.91 34.03
C LEU A 39 9.36 -4.79 32.84
N LEU A 40 9.84 -6.01 33.10
CA LEU A 40 10.17 -6.96 32.03
C LEU A 40 8.93 -7.47 31.29
N ILE A 41 7.83 -7.73 32.00
CA ILE A 41 6.55 -8.10 31.39
C ILE A 41 6.03 -6.94 30.53
N TYR A 42 6.08 -5.70 31.03
CA TYR A 42 5.65 -4.51 30.30
C TYR A 42 6.53 -4.24 29.07
N GLY A 43 7.86 -4.34 29.22
CA GLY A 43 8.81 -4.23 28.12
C GLY A 43 8.60 -5.31 27.06
N GLY A 44 8.34 -6.55 27.47
CA GLY A 44 8.02 -7.66 26.57
C GLY A 44 6.68 -7.47 25.85
N TYR A 45 5.64 -7.01 26.55
CA TYR A 45 4.32 -6.75 25.97
C TYR A 45 4.37 -5.60 24.96
N THR A 46 5.06 -4.50 25.28
CA THR A 46 5.22 -3.36 24.37
C THR A 46 6.14 -3.68 23.18
N TYR A 47 7.11 -4.57 23.35
CA TYR A 47 7.96 -5.02 22.25
C TYR A 47 7.26 -6.04 21.32
N GLY A 48 6.47 -6.95 21.90
CA GLY A 48 5.82 -8.05 21.16
C GLY A 48 4.45 -7.71 20.55
N ASN A 49 3.70 -6.75 21.13
CA ASN A 49 2.33 -6.44 20.71
C ASN A 49 2.14 -5.11 19.99
N ILE A 50 3.21 -4.36 19.72
CA ILE A 50 3.14 -3.26 18.73
C ILE A 50 3.68 -3.80 17.40
N GLN A 51 3.11 -4.91 16.93
CA GLN A 51 2.87 -4.94 15.49
C GLN A 51 1.74 -3.93 15.29
N PRO A 52 1.93 -2.87 14.50
CA PRO A 52 0.76 -2.09 14.09
C PRO A 52 -0.25 -3.10 13.58
N VAL A 53 -1.46 -3.09 14.14
CA VAL A 53 -2.58 -3.80 13.52
C VAL A 53 -2.50 -3.39 12.06
N PRO A 54 -2.26 -4.32 11.11
CA PRO A 54 -2.21 -3.94 9.72
C PRO A 54 -3.51 -3.19 9.49
N GLN A 55 -3.43 -1.91 9.11
CA GLN A 55 -4.63 -1.22 8.69
C GLN A 55 -5.09 -2.03 7.50
N ILE A 56 -6.12 -2.85 7.70
CA ILE A 56 -6.73 -3.61 6.62
C ILE A 56 -7.23 -2.53 5.70
N GLU A 57 -6.53 -2.31 4.59
CA GLU A 57 -6.93 -1.30 3.61
C GLU A 57 -8.34 -1.68 3.16
N THR A 58 -9.31 -0.83 3.46
CA THR A 58 -10.69 -1.00 2.99
C THR A 58 -10.80 -0.32 1.64
N PHE A 59 -10.98 -1.11 0.59
CA PHE A 59 -11.26 -0.66 -0.77
C PHE A 59 -12.64 -1.14 -1.21
N ASP A 60 -13.26 -0.43 -2.14
CA ASP A 60 -14.51 -0.86 -2.76
C ASP A 60 -14.23 -1.69 -4.01
N VAL A 61 -15.15 -2.60 -4.34
CA VAL A 61 -15.16 -3.30 -5.63
C VAL A 61 -16.29 -2.69 -6.44
N GLY A 62 -15.95 -2.00 -7.52
CA GLY A 62 -16.91 -1.37 -8.43
C GLY A 62 -17.77 -2.39 -9.19
N ASN A 63 -18.49 -1.92 -10.21
CA ASN A 63 -19.19 -2.84 -11.10
C ASN A 63 -18.16 -3.73 -11.81
N LYS A 64 -18.55 -4.97 -12.15
CA LYS A 64 -17.66 -5.94 -12.79
C LYS A 64 -18.23 -6.46 -14.10
N LEU A 65 -17.45 -6.38 -15.18
CA LEU A 65 -17.77 -7.01 -16.45
C LEU A 65 -17.67 -8.54 -16.36
N LYS A 66 -18.42 -9.22 -17.22
CA LYS A 66 -18.27 -10.66 -17.41
C LYS A 66 -17.01 -10.94 -18.24
N VAL A 67 -16.24 -11.95 -17.82
CA VAL A 67 -15.05 -12.38 -18.55
C VAL A 67 -15.45 -12.99 -19.89
N THR A 68 -14.83 -12.52 -20.97
CA THR A 68 -14.98 -13.12 -22.30
C THR A 68 -13.89 -14.16 -22.53
N TYR A 69 -14.29 -15.42 -22.63
CA TYR A 69 -13.36 -16.54 -22.88
C TYR A 69 -13.34 -16.94 -24.37
N PRO A 70 -12.19 -17.44 -24.88
CA PRO A 70 -10.88 -17.44 -24.21
C PRO A 70 -10.34 -16.00 -24.08
N VAL A 71 -9.58 -15.74 -23.02
CA VAL A 71 -8.95 -14.42 -22.80
C VAL A 71 -7.83 -14.24 -23.83
N LYS A 72 -8.03 -13.32 -24.79
CA LYS A 72 -7.09 -13.07 -25.90
C LYS A 72 -6.16 -11.88 -25.69
N ALA A 73 -6.57 -10.96 -24.83
CA ALA A 73 -5.83 -9.75 -24.47
C ALA A 73 -6.13 -9.40 -23.02
N VAL A 74 -5.27 -8.56 -22.43
CA VAL A 74 -5.51 -7.96 -21.12
C VAL A 74 -6.78 -7.12 -21.19
N GLN A 75 -7.62 -7.20 -20.16
CA GLN A 75 -8.90 -6.50 -20.07
C GLN A 75 -9.11 -5.97 -18.66
N VAL A 76 -9.64 -4.75 -18.52
CA VAL A 76 -10.22 -4.28 -17.27
C VAL A 76 -11.60 -4.90 -17.08
N LEU A 77 -11.86 -5.42 -15.88
CA LEU A 77 -13.18 -5.90 -15.48
C LEU A 77 -13.89 -4.95 -14.52
N SER A 78 -13.15 -4.27 -13.66
CA SER A 78 -13.67 -3.31 -12.67
C SER A 78 -12.63 -2.22 -12.44
N PRO A 79 -13.02 -0.94 -12.32
CA PRO A 79 -14.38 -0.43 -12.54
C PRO A 79 -14.80 -0.54 -14.02
N VAL A 80 -16.08 -0.27 -14.31
CA VAL A 80 -16.61 -0.22 -15.68
C VAL A 80 -16.59 1.22 -16.19
N ASP A 81 -16.42 1.40 -17.50
CA ASP A 81 -16.56 2.70 -18.15
C ASP A 81 -17.89 3.39 -17.78
N GLY A 82 -17.79 4.65 -17.37
CA GLY A 82 -18.89 5.47 -16.87
C GLY A 82 -19.22 5.28 -15.38
N ASP A 83 -18.52 4.40 -14.66
CA ASP A 83 -18.80 4.17 -13.23
C ASP A 83 -18.55 5.42 -12.39
N THR A 84 -19.41 5.59 -11.37
CA THR A 84 -19.15 6.48 -10.24
C THR A 84 -18.46 5.72 -9.13
N ILE A 85 -17.25 6.14 -8.76
CA ILE A 85 -16.35 5.39 -7.88
C ILE A 85 -16.07 6.13 -6.56
N LYS A 86 -15.61 5.38 -5.56
CA LYS A 86 -15.07 5.94 -4.31
C LYS A 86 -13.59 6.29 -4.48
N CYS A 87 -13.03 7.00 -3.49
CA CYS A 87 -11.62 7.42 -3.49
C CYS A 87 -10.61 6.27 -3.56
N ARG A 88 -11.02 5.05 -3.21
CA ARG A 88 -10.18 3.84 -3.25
C ARG A 88 -11.02 2.69 -3.77
N ILE A 89 -10.59 2.11 -4.87
CA ILE A 89 -11.22 0.93 -5.46
C ILE A 89 -10.15 -0.09 -5.81
N LEU A 90 -10.55 -1.36 -5.78
CA LEU A 90 -9.78 -2.42 -6.38
C LEU A 90 -10.03 -2.43 -7.88
N THR A 91 -9.01 -2.08 -8.65
CA THR A 91 -9.02 -2.24 -10.08
C THR A 91 -8.62 -3.68 -10.40
N LEU A 92 -9.43 -4.32 -11.24
CA LEU A 92 -9.37 -5.75 -11.50
C LEU A 92 -9.39 -5.99 -13.00
N GLY A 93 -8.69 -7.02 -13.44
CA GLY A 93 -8.78 -7.48 -14.82
C GLY A 93 -8.34 -8.91 -15.02
N VAL A 94 -8.28 -9.31 -16.28
CA VAL A 94 -7.80 -10.63 -16.72
C VAL A 94 -6.73 -10.46 -17.79
N TYR A 95 -5.87 -11.47 -17.94
CA TYR A 95 -4.82 -11.52 -18.95
C TYR A 95 -4.70 -12.93 -19.57
N PRO A 96 -4.20 -13.07 -20.82
CA PRO A 96 -3.99 -14.37 -21.45
C PRO A 96 -2.92 -15.21 -20.73
N GLU A 97 -3.06 -16.53 -20.68
CA GLU A 97 -2.12 -17.42 -19.97
C GLU A 97 -0.64 -17.22 -20.39
N ALA A 98 -0.39 -16.91 -21.66
CA ALA A 98 0.95 -16.68 -22.20
C ALA A 98 1.51 -15.27 -21.95
N HIS A 99 0.79 -14.38 -21.24
CA HIS A 99 1.19 -12.98 -21.07
C HIS A 99 2.24 -12.81 -19.96
N ASP A 100 3.44 -12.39 -20.37
CA ASP A 100 4.63 -12.27 -19.55
C ASP A 100 4.93 -10.84 -19.08
N LYS A 101 4.44 -9.82 -19.78
CA LYS A 101 4.65 -8.41 -19.40
C LYS A 101 3.99 -8.02 -18.09
N ASP A 102 4.47 -6.92 -17.54
CA ASP A 102 3.88 -6.24 -16.38
C ASP A 102 2.65 -5.44 -16.78
N ILE A 103 1.72 -5.28 -15.84
CA ILE A 103 0.47 -4.55 -16.05
C ILE A 103 0.44 -3.37 -15.09
N TRP A 104 0.37 -2.16 -15.64
CA TRP A 104 0.30 -0.93 -14.86
C TRP A 104 -1.02 -0.23 -15.06
N VAL A 105 -1.52 0.39 -14.00
CA VAL A 105 -2.66 1.30 -14.07
C VAL A 105 -2.17 2.71 -13.80
N LEU A 106 -2.43 3.61 -14.74
CA LEU A 106 -2.17 5.04 -14.59
C LEU A 106 -3.52 5.76 -14.51
N LEU A 107 -3.61 6.71 -13.59
CA LEU A 107 -4.75 7.62 -13.50
C LEU A 107 -4.38 8.94 -14.18
N GLU A 108 -5.30 9.48 -14.96
CA GLU A 108 -5.21 10.81 -15.57
C GLU A 108 -6.43 11.63 -15.11
N PRO A 109 -6.27 12.55 -14.13
CA PRO A 109 -7.29 13.48 -13.67
C PRO A 109 -7.53 14.61 -14.68
N SER A 110 -8.24 15.65 -14.23
CA SER A 110 -8.49 16.86 -15.01
C SER A 110 -7.26 17.74 -15.31
N ASP A 111 -6.10 17.45 -14.71
CA ASP A 111 -4.84 18.18 -14.93
C ASP A 111 -3.97 17.61 -16.05
N GLU A 112 -4.47 16.59 -16.78
CA GLU A 112 -3.81 15.94 -17.92
C GLU A 112 -2.45 15.30 -17.57
N LYS A 113 -2.20 15.03 -16.27
CA LYS A 113 -1.00 14.32 -15.82
C LYS A 113 -1.27 12.86 -15.51
N PHE A 114 -0.23 12.04 -15.60
CA PHE A 114 -0.32 10.61 -15.39
C PHE A 114 0.25 10.19 -14.04
N TYR A 115 -0.52 9.38 -13.30
CA TYR A 115 -0.20 8.92 -11.95
C TYR A 115 -0.20 7.40 -11.88
N PRO A 116 0.97 6.74 -11.98
CA PRO A 116 1.06 5.29 -11.87
C PRO A 116 0.63 4.82 -10.47
N GLN A 117 -0.20 3.79 -10.43
CA GLN A 117 -0.79 3.22 -9.21
C GLN A 117 -0.06 1.94 -8.82
N SER A 118 0.17 1.76 -7.51
CA SER A 118 0.82 0.57 -6.96
C SER A 118 0.39 0.33 -5.51
N ASP A 119 0.51 -0.92 -5.05
CA ASP A 119 0.30 -1.28 -3.65
C ASP A 119 1.60 -1.21 -2.83
N ASP A 120 2.76 -1.44 -3.47
CA ASP A 120 4.07 -1.29 -2.84
C ASP A 120 5.18 -0.89 -3.85
N THR A 121 4.97 0.21 -4.59
CA THR A 121 5.92 0.71 -5.60
C THR A 121 6.29 -0.33 -6.68
N ASN A 122 5.35 -1.22 -7.00
CA ASN A 122 5.51 -2.31 -7.94
C ASN A 122 4.33 -2.38 -8.93
N THR A 123 4.48 -3.22 -9.95
CA THR A 123 3.41 -3.52 -10.92
C THR A 123 2.18 -4.17 -10.26
N SER A 124 1.07 -4.24 -11.00
CA SER A 124 -0.15 -4.91 -10.55
C SER A 124 0.12 -6.37 -10.20
N TYR A 125 -0.52 -6.85 -9.14
CA TYR A 125 -0.45 -8.26 -8.75
C TYR A 125 -1.10 -9.12 -9.83
N LYS A 126 -0.46 -10.23 -10.22
CA LYS A 126 -0.93 -11.18 -11.22
C LYS A 126 -0.96 -12.59 -10.62
N GLU A 127 -2.10 -13.27 -10.71
CA GLU A 127 -2.25 -14.68 -10.31
C GLU A 127 -3.38 -15.34 -11.11
N ASP A 128 -3.17 -16.58 -11.57
CA ASP A 128 -4.18 -17.40 -12.25
C ASP A 128 -4.96 -16.69 -13.39
N GLY A 129 -4.25 -15.91 -14.22
CA GLY A 129 -4.84 -15.18 -15.36
C GLY A 129 -5.66 -13.95 -14.97
N GLN A 130 -5.60 -13.54 -13.70
CA GLN A 130 -6.24 -12.35 -13.15
C GLN A 130 -5.19 -11.37 -12.63
N TRP A 131 -5.46 -10.08 -12.78
CA TRP A 131 -4.60 -9.04 -12.23
C TRP A 131 -5.40 -8.03 -11.41
N GLN A 132 -4.72 -7.39 -10.45
CA GLN A 132 -5.34 -6.38 -9.60
C GLN A 132 -4.34 -5.35 -9.06
N VAL A 133 -4.86 -4.16 -8.75
CA VAL A 133 -4.13 -3.09 -8.03
C VAL A 133 -5.12 -2.18 -7.32
N VAL A 134 -4.78 -1.67 -6.13
CA VAL A 134 -5.58 -0.63 -5.49
C VAL A 134 -5.27 0.72 -6.14
N THR A 135 -6.28 1.28 -6.78
CA THR A 135 -6.21 2.63 -7.37
C THR A 135 -6.74 3.65 -6.38
N ARG A 136 -5.96 4.70 -6.13
CA ARG A 136 -6.22 5.76 -5.15
C ARG A 136 -6.47 7.07 -5.90
N PHE A 137 -7.67 7.58 -5.78
CA PHE A 137 -8.11 8.81 -6.45
C PHE A 137 -8.01 9.97 -5.46
N GLY A 138 -7.36 11.07 -5.89
CA GLY A 138 -7.43 12.38 -5.25
C GLY A 138 -8.65 13.15 -5.73
N GLY A 139 -8.71 14.48 -5.54
CA GLY A 139 -9.70 15.30 -6.26
C GLY A 139 -11.06 15.53 -5.58
N ASP A 140 -11.98 16.11 -6.35
CA ASP A 140 -13.30 16.60 -5.90
C ASP A 140 -14.45 15.72 -6.41
N GLU A 141 -15.60 15.79 -5.73
CA GLU A 141 -16.83 15.14 -6.18
C GLU A 141 -17.18 15.56 -7.63
N GLY A 142 -17.48 14.57 -8.47
CA GLY A 142 -17.81 14.77 -9.88
C GLY A 142 -16.60 14.90 -10.79
N GLU A 143 -15.37 14.92 -10.27
CA GLU A 143 -14.18 14.92 -11.11
C GLU A 143 -14.09 13.62 -11.93
N THR A 144 -13.72 13.78 -13.19
CA THR A 144 -13.53 12.70 -14.14
C THR A 144 -12.07 12.27 -14.17
N TYR A 145 -11.86 10.95 -14.22
CA TYR A 145 -10.57 10.35 -14.41
C TYR A 145 -10.59 9.44 -15.63
N HIS A 146 -9.49 9.43 -16.38
CA HIS A 146 -9.16 8.29 -17.22
C HIS A 146 -8.37 7.29 -16.39
N LEU A 147 -8.86 6.06 -16.30
CA LEU A 147 -8.12 4.92 -15.80
C LEU A 147 -7.58 4.18 -17.01
N ILE A 148 -6.25 4.15 -17.11
CA ILE A 148 -5.54 3.69 -18.29
C ILE A 148 -4.70 2.50 -17.89
N VAL A 149 -4.77 1.42 -18.67
CA VAL A 149 -3.97 0.23 -18.45
C VAL A 149 -2.85 0.17 -19.48
N TYR A 150 -1.65 -0.09 -18.98
CA TYR A 150 -0.45 -0.27 -19.78
C TYR A 150 0.09 -1.68 -19.62
N GLU A 151 0.57 -2.26 -20.72
CA GLU A 151 1.58 -3.32 -20.68
C GLU A 151 2.96 -2.65 -20.63
N ALA A 152 3.80 -3.05 -19.68
CA ALA A 152 5.14 -2.52 -19.52
C ALA A 152 6.20 -3.62 -19.68
N ASP A 153 7.30 -3.29 -20.35
CA ASP A 153 8.54 -4.06 -20.24
C ASP A 153 9.30 -3.74 -18.94
N ASP A 154 10.36 -4.49 -18.67
CA ASP A 154 11.17 -4.35 -17.45
C ASP A 154 11.68 -2.91 -17.25
N SER A 155 12.03 -2.21 -18.32
CA SER A 155 12.56 -0.84 -18.26
C SER A 155 11.45 0.15 -17.87
N ALA A 156 10.28 0.03 -18.49
CA ALA A 156 9.13 0.86 -18.18
C ALA A 156 8.60 0.61 -16.77
N SER A 157 8.54 -0.66 -16.34
CA SER A 157 8.18 -1.02 -14.97
C SER A 157 9.13 -0.47 -13.92
N ALA A 158 10.43 -0.54 -14.18
CA ALA A 158 11.45 0.06 -13.31
C ALA A 158 11.26 1.58 -13.22
N PHE A 159 11.02 2.24 -14.34
CA PHE A 159 10.76 3.69 -14.38
C PHE A 159 9.56 4.09 -13.50
N PHE A 160 8.41 3.42 -13.64
CA PHE A 160 7.23 3.71 -12.81
C PHE A 160 7.49 3.46 -11.33
N SER A 161 8.11 2.32 -11.00
CA SER A 161 8.46 1.96 -9.62
C SER A 161 9.37 3.00 -8.96
N GLU A 162 10.43 3.42 -9.68
CA GLU A 162 11.35 4.45 -9.21
C GLU A 162 10.68 5.82 -9.07
N THR A 163 9.78 6.16 -10.00
CA THR A 163 9.02 7.42 -9.98
C THR A 163 8.19 7.51 -8.71
N ILE A 164 7.39 6.47 -8.41
CA ILE A 164 6.56 6.44 -7.21
C ILE A 164 7.45 6.46 -5.96
N ALA A 165 8.56 5.71 -5.94
CA ALA A 165 9.49 5.72 -4.82
C ALA A 165 10.08 7.12 -4.55
N LYS A 166 10.47 7.85 -5.60
CA LYS A 166 10.96 9.23 -5.52
C LYS A 166 9.88 10.18 -4.98
N TRP A 167 8.68 10.13 -5.53
CA TRP A 167 7.54 10.94 -5.08
C TRP A 167 7.15 10.66 -3.63
N LYS A 168 7.11 9.39 -3.22
CA LYS A 168 6.84 8.99 -1.84
C LYS A 168 7.93 9.48 -0.87
N ALA A 169 9.20 9.42 -1.27
CA ALA A 169 10.31 9.92 -0.46
C ALA A 169 10.29 11.45 -0.30
N ALA A 170 9.87 12.18 -1.34
CA ALA A 170 9.73 13.64 -1.32
C ALA A 170 8.39 14.12 -0.73
N ASN A 171 7.40 13.22 -0.63
CA ASN A 171 5.99 13.54 -0.39
C ASN A 171 5.45 14.58 -1.39
N ASP A 172 5.79 14.41 -2.66
CA ASP A 172 5.44 15.32 -3.75
C ASP A 172 5.07 14.52 -5.00
N TYR A 173 3.80 14.60 -5.41
CA TYR A 173 3.19 13.81 -6.48
C TYR A 173 2.82 14.73 -7.64
N VAL A 174 3.82 15.13 -8.41
CA VAL A 174 3.67 16.16 -9.46
C VAL A 174 2.98 15.66 -10.74
N GLY A 175 2.85 14.34 -10.90
CA GLY A 175 2.32 13.73 -12.11
C GLY A 175 3.34 13.70 -13.25
N LEU A 176 3.24 12.71 -14.13
CA LEU A 176 4.06 12.60 -15.34
C LEU A 176 3.38 13.32 -16.50
N GLU A 177 4.16 13.94 -17.38
CA GLU A 177 3.72 14.35 -18.71
C GLU A 177 3.63 13.15 -19.65
N LEU A 178 2.91 13.31 -20.76
CA LEU A 178 2.76 12.25 -21.76
C LEU A 178 4.12 11.84 -22.39
N ASP A 179 5.02 12.78 -22.61
CA ASP A 179 6.36 12.53 -23.18
C ASP A 179 7.35 11.93 -22.15
N GLU A 180 6.99 11.90 -20.88
CA GLU A 180 7.74 11.21 -19.82
C GLU A 180 7.33 9.73 -19.67
N ILE A 181 6.24 9.30 -20.33
CA ILE A 181 5.86 7.89 -20.36
C ILE A 181 6.90 7.10 -21.17
N PRO A 182 7.53 6.06 -20.59
CA PRO A 182 8.59 5.32 -21.24
C PRO A 182 8.07 4.56 -22.47
N GLU A 183 8.85 4.51 -23.56
CA GLU A 183 8.48 3.81 -24.81
C GLU A 183 8.11 2.32 -24.61
N GLY A 184 8.66 1.70 -23.55
CA GLY A 184 8.35 0.32 -23.16
C GLY A 184 6.96 0.13 -22.52
N ALA A 185 6.21 1.20 -22.26
CA ALA A 185 4.84 1.17 -21.78
C ALA A 185 3.85 1.38 -22.93
N VAL A 186 3.03 0.37 -23.22
CA VAL A 186 2.03 0.41 -24.29
C VAL A 186 0.63 0.45 -23.67
N GLU A 187 -0.12 1.52 -23.97
CA GLU A 187 -1.53 1.61 -23.59
C GLU A 187 -2.34 0.50 -24.27
N ILE A 188 -3.11 -0.24 -23.48
CA ILE A 188 -3.92 -1.37 -23.94
C ILE A 188 -5.41 -1.23 -23.63
N ASP A 189 -5.76 -0.42 -22.64
CA ASP A 189 -7.15 -0.14 -22.29
C ASP A 189 -7.27 1.25 -21.65
N ARG A 190 -8.43 1.88 -21.81
CA ARG A 190 -8.73 3.19 -21.25
C ARG A 190 -10.22 3.29 -20.99
N ILE A 191 -10.57 3.52 -19.74
CA ILE A 191 -11.95 3.75 -19.32
C ILE A 191 -12.06 5.10 -18.62
N LYS A 192 -13.27 5.65 -18.62
CA LYS A 192 -13.61 6.89 -17.95
C LYS A 192 -14.40 6.58 -16.69
N VAL A 193 -14.01 7.16 -15.56
CA VAL A 193 -14.74 7.03 -14.29
C VAL A 193 -14.93 8.41 -13.66
N THR A 194 -15.88 8.51 -12.73
CA THR A 194 -16.20 9.77 -12.04
C THR A 194 -16.18 9.58 -10.53
N LEU A 195 -15.63 10.53 -9.79
CA LEU A 195 -15.65 10.49 -8.34
C LEU A 195 -17.06 10.75 -7.80
N GLY A 196 -17.53 9.86 -6.93
CA GLY A 196 -18.82 10.01 -6.25
C GLY A 196 -18.79 10.86 -4.99
N ARG A 197 -17.62 11.38 -4.58
CA ARG A 197 -17.44 12.26 -3.42
C ARG A 197 -16.05 12.93 -3.46
N ASP A 198 -15.85 13.91 -2.59
CA ASP A 198 -14.53 14.52 -2.36
C ASP A 198 -13.50 13.51 -1.82
N CYS A 199 -12.30 13.55 -2.39
CA CYS A 199 -11.20 12.63 -2.10
C CYS A 199 -9.87 13.34 -1.79
N ARG A 200 -9.89 14.66 -1.56
CA ARG A 200 -8.70 15.42 -1.13
C ARG A 200 -8.17 14.93 0.23
N GLY A 201 -6.86 14.74 0.32
CA GLY A 201 -6.18 14.31 1.55
C GLY A 201 -6.35 12.83 1.90
N VAL A 202 -6.89 12.02 0.97
CA VAL A 202 -6.94 10.56 1.08
C VAL A 202 -5.59 10.01 0.61
N HIS A 203 -4.67 9.76 1.55
CA HIS A 203 -3.36 9.13 1.32
C HIS A 203 -3.41 7.66 1.72
#